data_AF-A0A7W0Y2L8-F1
#
_entry.id   AF-A0A7W0Y2L8-F1
#
_cell.length_a   1.000
_cell.length_b   1.000
_cell.length_c   1.000
_cell.angle_alpha   90.00
_cell.angle_beta   90.00
_cell.angle_gamma   90.00
#
_symmetry.space_group_name_H-M   'P 1'
#
loop_
_entity.id
_entity.type
_entity.pdbx_description
1 polymer ?
#
loop_
_entity_poly.entity_id
_entity_poly.type
_entity_poly.pdbx_seq_one_letter_code
_entity_poly.pdbx_strand_id
1 'polypeptide(L)'
;VETKPIETKTKPIETKPTETKIETKPTDTKVEIKKPVETKKPVETKKPVEAKVEVKKPVETGRGDTGAVKARAATEYRNKNFTGAAAMLKAAAGSASPAAAKELRALATTYEQFGRLYNSGMAPGAKPTDAYVALRSAKNYDSSSESAFQTEIKAKLGEVATRAIGLYIGRGELEQAANAVRDAESYAGESGTTQAARKNLESRANELYTQANKEMATKPDEAKAKLQRVIKIVDSKSPVFAKAKKLLES
;
A
#
# COMPACT_ATOMS: atom_id res chain seq x y z
N VAL A 1 14.82 -9.79 -68.37
CA VAL A 1 15.11 -8.68 -67.43
C VAL A 1 15.57 -9.31 -66.14
N GLU A 2 16.87 -9.21 -65.86
CA GLU A 2 17.56 -9.92 -64.80
C GLU A 2 18.00 -8.88 -63.75
N THR A 3 17.43 -8.93 -62.56
CA THR A 3 17.66 -7.93 -61.50
C THR A 3 18.70 -8.45 -60.52
N LYS A 4 19.88 -7.82 -60.51
CA LYS A 4 20.94 -8.03 -59.52
C LYS A 4 20.56 -7.46 -58.15
N PRO A 5 20.97 -8.06 -57.02
CA PRO A 5 20.83 -7.45 -55.70
C PRO A 5 21.97 -6.47 -55.42
N ILE A 6 21.62 -5.30 -54.85
CA ILE A 6 22.57 -4.28 -54.38
C ILE A 6 22.92 -4.59 -52.92
N GLU A 7 24.16 -5.04 -52.68
CA GLU A 7 24.73 -5.16 -51.34
C GLU A 7 25.04 -3.76 -50.77
N THR A 8 24.34 -3.39 -49.71
CA THR A 8 24.67 -2.21 -48.90
C THR A 8 25.58 -2.63 -47.74
N LYS A 9 26.89 -2.38 -47.90
CA LYS A 9 27.89 -2.50 -46.83
C LYS A 9 27.78 -1.31 -45.87
N THR A 10 27.20 -1.51 -44.70
CA THR A 10 27.30 -0.59 -43.57
C THR A 10 28.55 -0.89 -42.74
N LYS A 11 29.45 0.09 -42.64
CA LYS A 11 30.62 0.06 -41.74
C LYS A 11 30.15 0.23 -40.28
N PRO A 12 30.75 -0.48 -39.30
CA PRO A 12 30.57 -0.17 -37.88
C PRO A 12 31.33 1.12 -37.53
N ILE A 13 30.65 2.07 -36.90
CA ILE A 13 31.30 3.23 -36.27
C ILE A 13 31.69 2.81 -34.85
N GLU A 14 33.00 2.74 -34.62
CA GLU A 14 33.62 2.42 -33.34
C GLU A 14 33.71 3.70 -32.50
N THR A 15 32.78 3.88 -31.56
CA THR A 15 32.84 4.97 -30.58
C THR A 15 33.70 4.54 -29.40
N LYS A 16 34.88 5.16 -29.29
CA LYS A 16 35.74 5.14 -28.08
C LYS A 16 34.99 5.68 -26.85
N PRO A 17 35.14 5.07 -25.66
CA PRO A 17 34.72 5.68 -24.41
C PRO A 17 35.74 6.75 -23.98
N THR A 18 35.29 8.00 -23.85
CA THR A 18 36.05 9.08 -23.25
C THR A 18 35.93 8.98 -21.72
N GLU A 19 37.04 8.65 -21.07
CA GLU A 19 37.16 8.67 -19.61
C GLU A 19 37.16 10.13 -19.10
N THR A 20 36.04 10.58 -18.57
CA THR A 20 35.96 11.85 -17.84
C THR A 20 36.47 11.63 -16.42
N LYS A 21 37.72 12.02 -16.19
CA LYS A 21 38.38 12.08 -14.88
C LYS A 21 37.67 13.12 -14.00
N ILE A 22 36.92 12.66 -13.00
CA ILE A 22 36.26 13.53 -12.02
C ILE A 22 37.28 13.85 -10.92
N GLU A 23 37.72 15.10 -10.89
CA GLU A 23 38.65 15.65 -9.90
C GLU A 23 37.87 16.02 -8.63
N THR A 24 38.13 15.28 -7.55
CA THR A 24 37.57 15.52 -6.22
C THR A 24 38.36 16.60 -5.49
N LYS A 25 37.79 17.81 -5.41
CA LYS A 25 38.27 18.87 -4.51
C LYS A 25 37.44 18.85 -3.21
N PRO A 26 38.06 18.66 -2.02
CA PRO A 26 37.37 18.86 -0.76
C PRO A 26 37.27 20.36 -0.46
N THR A 27 36.05 20.88 -0.35
CA THR A 27 35.78 22.22 0.18
C THR A 27 35.63 22.15 1.69
N ASP A 28 36.67 22.63 2.38
CA ASP A 28 36.67 22.99 3.80
C ASP A 28 35.53 23.98 4.09
N THR A 29 34.48 23.49 4.75
CA THR A 29 33.43 24.35 5.30
C THR A 29 33.70 24.53 6.78
N LYS A 30 34.29 25.69 7.08
CA LYS A 30 34.59 26.24 8.40
C LYS A 30 33.33 26.24 9.29
N VAL A 31 33.33 25.40 10.33
CA VAL A 31 32.32 25.39 11.40
C VAL A 31 32.52 26.63 12.26
N GLU A 32 31.57 27.56 12.20
CA GLU A 32 31.54 28.75 13.04
C GLU A 32 30.96 28.40 14.42
N ILE A 33 31.84 28.34 15.42
CA ILE A 33 31.51 28.07 16.82
C ILE A 33 30.86 29.33 17.41
N LYS A 34 29.54 29.29 17.63
CA LYS A 34 28.85 30.30 18.44
C LYS A 34 28.97 29.95 19.93
N LYS A 35 29.46 30.92 20.69
CA LYS A 35 29.65 30.96 22.16
C LYS A 35 28.49 30.34 22.97
N PRO A 36 28.78 29.68 24.10
CA PRO A 36 27.79 29.39 25.14
C PRO A 36 27.42 30.68 25.89
N VAL A 37 26.13 30.93 26.11
CA VAL A 37 25.64 31.96 27.02
C VAL A 37 25.47 31.33 28.40
N GLU A 38 26.21 31.85 29.37
CA GLU A 38 26.11 31.51 30.79
C GLU A 38 24.83 32.05 31.45
N THR A 39 24.30 31.21 32.33
CA THR A 39 23.63 31.52 33.61
C THR A 39 22.36 32.37 33.61
N LYS A 40 21.24 31.70 33.95
CA LYS A 40 20.30 32.21 34.96
C LYS A 40 19.87 31.10 35.94
N LYS A 41 19.87 31.51 37.21
CA LYS A 41 19.66 30.82 38.50
C LYS A 41 18.64 29.65 38.55
N PRO A 42 18.83 28.69 39.47
CA PRO A 42 17.78 27.79 39.95
C PRO A 42 16.76 28.57 40.79
N VAL A 43 15.48 28.41 40.50
CA VAL A 43 14.39 28.90 41.35
C VAL A 43 14.06 27.84 42.40
N GLU A 44 13.90 28.34 43.62
CA GLU A 44 13.68 27.62 44.87
C GLU A 44 12.57 26.56 44.83
N THR A 45 12.92 25.44 45.45
CA THR A 45 12.09 24.48 46.17
C THR A 45 10.80 25.05 46.75
N LYS A 46 9.66 24.61 46.20
CA LYS A 46 8.37 24.62 46.90
C LYS A 46 8.12 23.23 47.49
N LYS A 47 7.83 23.23 48.80
CA LYS A 47 7.47 22.09 49.66
C LYS A 47 6.46 21.14 49.00
N PRO A 48 6.57 19.81 49.23
CA PRO A 48 5.46 18.89 48.98
C PRO A 48 4.36 19.19 50.00
N VAL A 49 3.16 19.50 49.52
CA VAL A 49 1.94 19.46 50.34
C VAL A 49 1.54 17.99 50.42
N GLU A 50 1.58 17.42 51.62
CA GLU A 50 1.01 16.11 51.93
C GLU A 50 -0.50 16.14 51.65
N ALA A 51 -0.87 15.75 50.42
CA ALA A 51 -2.25 15.43 50.11
C ALA A 51 -2.56 14.08 50.76
N LYS A 52 -3.42 14.12 51.79
CA LYS A 52 -4.15 12.97 52.32
C LYS A 52 -4.66 12.13 51.14
N VAL A 53 -4.08 10.95 50.95
CA VAL A 53 -4.63 9.91 50.10
C VAL A 53 -5.85 9.38 50.84
N GLU A 54 -7.03 9.95 50.56
CA GLU A 54 -8.28 9.23 50.80
C GLU A 54 -8.24 7.97 49.97
N VAL A 55 -8.03 6.84 50.65
CA VAL A 55 -8.21 5.50 50.11
C VAL A 55 -9.67 5.38 49.71
N LYS A 56 -9.97 5.73 48.45
CA LYS A 56 -11.24 5.38 47.84
C LYS A 56 -11.34 3.86 47.87
N LYS A 57 -12.31 3.39 48.66
CA LYS A 57 -12.84 2.02 48.69
C LYS A 57 -12.79 1.42 47.26
N PRO A 58 -12.33 0.18 47.07
CA PRO A 58 -12.42 -0.47 45.77
C PRO A 58 -13.87 -0.41 45.31
N VAL A 59 -14.13 0.38 44.27
CA VAL A 59 -15.41 0.30 43.58
C VAL A 59 -15.41 -1.10 42.99
N GLU A 60 -16.31 -1.93 43.49
CA GLU A 60 -16.65 -3.21 42.93
C GLU A 60 -17.12 -2.93 41.49
N THR A 61 -16.19 -2.95 40.54
CA THR A 61 -16.46 -2.77 39.11
C THR A 61 -17.19 -4.02 38.67
N GLY A 62 -18.50 -4.01 38.89
CA GLY A 62 -19.42 -5.00 38.38
C GLY A 62 -19.16 -5.22 36.90
N ARG A 63 -19.13 -6.50 36.52
CA ARG A 63 -19.40 -7.03 35.17
C ARG A 63 -19.18 -5.97 34.07
N GLY A 64 -17.90 -5.80 33.74
CA GLY A 64 -17.34 -4.60 33.12
C GLY A 64 -18.19 -3.96 32.02
N ASP A 65 -18.32 -2.64 32.10
CA ASP A 65 -18.87 -1.79 31.05
C ASP A 65 -17.95 -1.83 29.81
N THR A 66 -18.11 -2.91 29.04
CA THR A 66 -17.38 -3.12 27.79
C THR A 66 -17.72 -2.06 26.75
N GLY A 67 -18.88 -1.39 26.87
CA GLY A 67 -19.30 -0.30 25.99
C GLY A 67 -18.39 0.92 26.14
N ALA A 68 -18.16 1.38 27.37
CA ALA A 68 -17.26 2.51 27.64
C ALA A 68 -15.83 2.22 27.17
N VAL A 69 -15.33 0.99 27.36
CA VAL A 69 -14.00 0.60 26.87
C VAL A 69 -13.93 0.62 25.34
N LYS A 70 -14.93 0.04 24.65
CA LYS A 70 -15.01 0.07 23.18
C LYS A 70 -14.99 1.52 22.65
N ALA A 71 -15.75 2.43 23.27
CA ALA A 71 -15.79 3.83 22.87
C ALA A 71 -14.45 4.56 23.06
N ARG A 72 -13.75 4.30 24.17
CA ARG A 72 -12.40 4.86 24.40
C ARG A 72 -11.38 4.28 23.42
N ALA A 73 -11.41 2.97 23.18
CA ALA A 73 -10.54 2.33 22.20
C ALA A 73 -10.79 2.86 20.78
N ALA A 74 -12.04 3.10 20.40
CA ALA A 74 -12.40 3.75 19.14
C ALA A 74 -11.80 5.17 19.02
N THR A 75 -11.80 5.93 20.12
CA THR A 75 -11.16 7.25 20.17
C THR A 75 -9.65 7.15 19.96
N GLU A 76 -8.98 6.21 20.65
CA GLU A 76 -7.56 5.92 20.43
C GLU A 76 -7.27 5.47 18.99
N TYR A 77 -8.13 4.64 18.40
CA TYR A 77 -8.04 4.21 17.01
C TYR A 77 -8.06 5.41 16.06
N ARG A 78 -9.03 6.33 16.21
CA ARG A 78 -9.11 7.57 15.39
C ARG A 78 -7.93 8.52 15.61
N ASN A 79 -7.36 8.52 16.80
CA ASN A 79 -6.13 9.25 17.11
C ASN A 79 -4.86 8.56 16.58
N LYS A 80 -5.00 7.51 15.76
CA LYS A 80 -3.92 6.70 15.19
C LYS A 80 -3.07 5.97 16.24
N ASN A 81 -3.56 5.85 17.48
CA ASN A 81 -2.95 5.06 18.54
C ASN A 81 -3.49 3.62 18.51
N PHE A 82 -3.23 2.91 17.41
CA PHE A 82 -3.77 1.57 17.16
C PHE A 82 -3.35 0.55 18.22
N THR A 83 -2.08 0.61 18.65
CA THR A 83 -1.54 -0.27 19.68
C THR A 83 -2.18 0.00 21.04
N GLY A 84 -2.35 1.28 21.42
CA GLY A 84 -3.04 1.65 22.65
C GLY A 84 -4.50 1.22 22.67
N ALA A 85 -5.22 1.44 21.56
CA ALA A 85 -6.59 1.00 21.38
C ALA A 85 -6.73 -0.53 21.57
N ALA A 86 -5.87 -1.30 20.90
CA ALA A 86 -5.88 -2.76 21.01
C ALA A 86 -5.51 -3.27 22.41
N ALA A 87 -4.50 -2.67 23.05
CA ALA A 87 -4.11 -3.02 24.41
C ALA A 87 -5.24 -2.78 25.41
N MET A 88 -5.97 -1.67 25.28
CA MET A 88 -7.12 -1.34 26.11
C MET A 88 -8.24 -2.39 25.99
N LEU A 89 -8.55 -2.83 24.76
CA LEU A 89 -9.53 -3.88 24.49
C LEU A 89 -9.10 -5.24 25.07
N LYS A 90 -7.81 -5.60 24.92
CA LYS A 90 -7.25 -6.83 25.48
C LYS A 90 -7.31 -6.86 27.01
N ALA A 91 -7.00 -5.74 27.66
CA ALA A 91 -7.08 -5.61 29.11
C ALA A 91 -8.52 -5.83 29.62
N ALA A 92 -9.50 -5.17 28.99
CA ALA A 92 -10.91 -5.34 29.35
C ALA A 92 -11.42 -6.77 29.09
N ALA A 93 -10.88 -7.47 28.09
CA ALA A 93 -11.21 -8.87 27.85
C ALA A 93 -10.78 -9.81 28.99
N GLY A 94 -9.83 -9.40 29.85
CA GLY A 94 -9.36 -10.19 30.99
C GLY A 94 -10.39 -10.30 32.13
N SER A 95 -11.29 -9.34 32.25
CA SER A 95 -12.33 -9.29 33.30
C SER A 95 -13.76 -9.37 32.76
N ALA A 96 -13.94 -9.53 31.45
CA ALA A 96 -15.25 -9.62 30.80
C ALA A 96 -15.81 -11.05 30.85
N SER A 97 -17.12 -11.19 30.60
CA SER A 97 -17.73 -12.51 30.37
C SER A 97 -17.08 -13.21 29.16
N PRO A 98 -17.12 -14.56 29.06
CA PRO A 98 -16.47 -15.26 27.95
C PRO A 98 -16.89 -14.78 26.55
N ALA A 99 -18.18 -14.49 26.35
CA ALA A 99 -18.69 -13.96 25.10
C ALA A 99 -18.13 -12.56 24.79
N ALA A 100 -18.22 -11.63 25.74
CA ALA A 100 -17.71 -10.27 25.57
C ALA A 100 -16.18 -10.24 25.42
N ALA A 101 -15.46 -11.10 26.13
CA ALA A 101 -14.02 -11.24 26.02
C ALA A 101 -13.60 -11.72 24.62
N LYS A 102 -14.36 -12.62 23.99
CA LYS A 102 -14.12 -13.04 22.60
C LYS A 102 -14.26 -11.87 21.63
N GLU A 103 -15.33 -11.07 21.76
CA GLU A 103 -15.54 -9.89 20.91
C GLU A 103 -14.42 -8.85 21.07
N LEU A 104 -14.05 -8.53 22.31
CA LEU A 104 -13.00 -7.55 22.60
C LEU A 104 -11.65 -7.97 22.02
N ARG A 105 -11.28 -9.26 22.13
CA ARG A 105 -10.04 -9.80 21.54
C ARG A 105 -10.07 -9.77 20.01
N ALA A 106 -11.24 -10.05 19.40
CA ALA A 106 -11.40 -9.96 17.96
C ALA A 106 -11.20 -8.52 17.47
N LEU A 107 -11.86 -7.55 18.11
CA LEU A 107 -11.72 -6.13 17.77
C LEU A 107 -10.28 -5.63 17.98
N ALA A 108 -9.62 -6.03 19.08
CA ALA A 108 -8.22 -5.71 19.32
C ALA A 108 -7.31 -6.23 18.20
N THR A 109 -7.55 -7.46 17.73
CA THR A 109 -6.78 -8.06 16.62
C THR A 109 -6.97 -7.27 15.32
N THR A 110 -8.20 -6.84 15.04
CA THR A 110 -8.51 -5.97 13.89
C THR A 110 -7.74 -4.65 13.96
N TYR A 111 -7.75 -3.97 15.11
CA TYR A 111 -7.01 -2.71 15.29
C TYR A 111 -5.49 -2.88 15.14
N GLU A 112 -4.91 -3.97 15.66
CA GLU A 112 -3.47 -4.25 15.49
C GLU A 112 -3.09 -4.54 14.04
N GLN A 113 -3.91 -5.35 13.36
CA GLN A 113 -3.70 -5.67 11.94
C GLN A 113 -3.82 -4.42 11.09
N PHE A 114 -4.87 -3.61 11.32
CA PHE A 114 -5.03 -2.32 10.67
C PHE A 114 -3.82 -1.43 10.89
N GLY A 115 -3.42 -1.20 12.15
CA GLY A 115 -2.36 -0.26 12.47
C GLY A 115 -1.00 -0.62 11.84
N ARG A 116 -0.64 -1.91 11.83
CA ARG A 116 0.60 -2.36 11.15
C ARG A 116 0.57 -2.08 9.66
N LEU A 117 -0.54 -2.43 8.99
CA LEU A 117 -0.69 -2.26 7.55
C LEU A 117 -0.78 -0.78 7.15
N TYR A 118 -1.55 -0.01 7.91
CA TYR A 118 -1.68 1.43 7.73
C TYR A 118 -0.31 2.11 7.87
N ASN A 119 0.43 1.84 8.95
CA ASN A 119 1.75 2.44 9.17
C ASN A 119 2.76 2.04 8.09
N SER A 120 2.78 0.76 7.69
CA SER A 120 3.63 0.28 6.59
C SER A 120 3.30 0.97 5.26
N GLY A 121 2.01 1.09 4.94
CA GLY A 121 1.52 1.74 3.74
C GLY A 121 1.73 3.25 3.68
N MET A 122 1.69 3.90 4.85
CA MET A 122 1.88 5.36 4.99
C MET A 122 3.35 5.76 5.17
N ALA A 123 4.26 4.81 5.42
CA ALA A 123 5.65 5.11 5.74
C ALA A 123 6.37 5.87 4.60
N PRO A 124 7.12 6.93 4.91
CA PRO A 124 7.95 7.62 3.93
C PRO A 124 9.04 6.68 3.41
N GLY A 125 9.28 6.69 2.11
CA GLY A 125 10.29 5.83 1.47
C GLY A 125 9.92 4.35 1.35
N ALA A 126 8.72 3.94 1.76
CA ALA A 126 8.24 2.58 1.52
C ALA A 126 8.25 2.26 0.01
N LYS A 127 8.64 1.02 -0.32
CA LYS A 127 8.61 0.54 -1.71
C LYS A 127 7.17 0.62 -2.23
N PRO A 128 6.92 1.20 -3.43
CA PRO A 128 5.55 1.42 -3.90
C PRO A 128 4.67 0.18 -3.95
N THR A 129 5.22 -0.98 -4.34
CA THR A 129 4.48 -2.25 -4.38
C THR A 129 4.07 -2.72 -2.98
N ASP A 130 4.94 -2.58 -2.00
CA ASP A 130 4.71 -3.06 -0.64
C ASP A 130 3.70 -2.14 0.07
N ALA A 131 3.85 -0.82 -0.14
CA ALA A 131 2.91 0.17 0.36
C ALA A 131 1.52 0.02 -0.26
N TYR A 132 1.42 -0.26 -1.57
CA TYR A 132 0.16 -0.49 -2.27
C TYR A 132 -0.61 -1.68 -1.67
N VAL A 133 0.07 -2.82 -1.49
CA VAL A 133 -0.53 -4.02 -0.87
C VAL A 133 -0.98 -3.73 0.56
N ALA A 134 -0.13 -3.08 1.36
CA ALA A 134 -0.44 -2.75 2.74
C ALA A 134 -1.67 -1.83 2.86
N LEU A 135 -1.76 -0.78 2.03
CA LEU A 135 -2.90 0.15 2.05
C LEU A 135 -4.21 -0.51 1.60
N ARG A 136 -4.18 -1.42 0.60
CA ARG A 136 -5.38 -2.17 0.21
C ARG A 136 -5.90 -3.04 1.35
N SER A 137 -5.00 -3.74 2.03
CA SER A 137 -5.37 -4.54 3.20
C SER A 137 -5.87 -3.65 4.35
N ALA A 138 -5.19 -2.54 4.64
CA ALA A 138 -5.62 -1.58 5.67
C ALA A 138 -7.03 -1.03 5.38
N LYS A 139 -7.34 -0.68 4.14
CA LYS A 139 -8.67 -0.22 3.71
C LYS A 139 -9.77 -1.23 4.06
N ASN A 140 -9.52 -2.52 3.83
CA ASN A 140 -10.48 -3.58 4.14
C ASN A 140 -10.71 -3.72 5.65
N TYR A 141 -9.64 -3.69 6.45
CA TYR A 141 -9.77 -3.72 7.91
C TYR A 141 -10.53 -2.50 8.45
N ASP A 142 -10.23 -1.30 7.95
CA ASP A 142 -10.92 -0.07 8.37
C ASP A 142 -12.40 -0.09 8.00
N SER A 143 -12.77 -0.66 6.84
CA SER A 143 -14.18 -0.81 6.45
C SER A 143 -14.97 -1.74 7.37
N SER A 144 -14.30 -2.68 8.03
CA SER A 144 -14.91 -3.63 8.98
C SER A 144 -14.99 -3.10 10.42
N SER A 145 -14.28 -2.01 10.72
CA SER A 145 -14.28 -1.39 12.04
C SER A 145 -15.14 -0.13 12.06
N GLU A 146 -14.60 0.99 11.57
CA GLU A 146 -15.21 2.33 11.75
C GLU A 146 -15.18 3.19 10.49
N SER A 147 -14.48 2.75 9.44
CA SER A 147 -14.25 3.53 8.22
C SER A 147 -13.61 4.91 8.46
N ALA A 148 -12.88 5.08 9.56
CA ALA A 148 -12.35 6.37 10.01
C ALA A 148 -11.24 6.90 9.09
N PHE A 149 -10.55 6.00 8.38
CA PHE A 149 -9.38 6.33 7.57
C PHE A 149 -9.59 6.12 6.07
N GLN A 150 -10.82 5.81 5.64
CA GLN A 150 -11.12 5.51 4.23
C GLN A 150 -10.66 6.62 3.28
N THR A 151 -10.94 7.89 3.60
CA THR A 151 -10.57 9.02 2.74
C THR A 151 -9.06 9.17 2.62
N GLU A 152 -8.35 9.12 3.75
CA GLU A 152 -6.89 9.23 3.79
C GLU A 152 -6.20 8.05 3.08
N ILE A 153 -6.66 6.83 3.34
CA ILE A 153 -6.13 5.61 2.69
C ILE A 153 -6.38 5.67 1.19
N LYS A 154 -7.58 6.04 0.72
CA LYS A 154 -7.89 6.14 -0.71
C LYS A 154 -6.98 7.16 -1.41
N ALA A 155 -6.82 8.35 -0.82
CA ALA A 155 -5.94 9.37 -1.36
C ALA A 155 -4.49 8.85 -1.50
N LYS A 156 -3.95 8.24 -0.43
CA LYS A 156 -2.60 7.67 -0.48
C LYS A 156 -2.50 6.49 -1.46
N LEU A 157 -3.53 5.65 -1.52
CA LEU A 157 -3.59 4.50 -2.39
C LEU A 157 -3.52 4.91 -3.87
N GLY A 158 -4.19 5.99 -4.28
CA GLY A 158 -4.09 6.51 -5.65
C GLY A 158 -2.66 6.97 -6.02
N GLU A 159 -2.00 7.68 -5.10
CA GLU A 159 -0.62 8.13 -5.27
C GLU A 159 0.37 6.96 -5.37
N VAL A 160 0.28 6.01 -4.45
CA VAL A 160 1.18 4.85 -4.38
C VAL A 160 0.91 3.88 -5.53
N ALA A 161 -0.35 3.66 -5.89
CA ALA A 161 -0.74 2.80 -7.00
C ALA A 161 -0.11 3.28 -8.31
N THR A 162 -0.17 4.58 -8.59
CA THR A 162 0.45 5.19 -9.79
C THR A 162 1.94 4.84 -9.90
N ARG A 163 2.66 4.89 -8.78
CA ARG A 163 4.09 4.52 -8.71
C ARG A 163 4.34 3.02 -8.78
N ALA A 164 3.41 2.19 -8.29
CA ALA A 164 3.53 0.73 -8.30
C ALA A 164 3.30 0.10 -9.68
N ILE A 165 2.49 0.74 -10.54
CA ILE A 165 2.13 0.22 -11.89
C ILE A 165 3.37 -0.18 -12.70
N GLY A 166 4.36 0.72 -12.83
CA GLY A 166 5.55 0.46 -13.63
C GLY A 166 6.38 -0.72 -13.10
N LEU A 167 6.45 -0.87 -11.77
CA LEU A 167 7.15 -1.98 -11.12
C LEU A 167 6.45 -3.32 -11.38
N TYR A 168 5.12 -3.36 -11.30
CA TYR A 168 4.36 -4.57 -11.61
C TYR A 168 4.46 -4.97 -13.08
N ILE A 169 4.36 -4.02 -14.00
CA ILE A 169 4.55 -4.28 -15.44
C ILE A 169 5.96 -4.81 -15.70
N GLY A 170 7.00 -4.19 -15.13
CA GLY A 170 8.39 -4.60 -15.29
C GLY A 170 8.67 -6.03 -14.81
N ARG A 171 7.89 -6.53 -13.84
CA ARG A 171 7.99 -7.91 -13.31
C ARG A 171 7.06 -8.92 -14.01
N GLY A 172 6.22 -8.48 -14.96
CA GLY A 172 5.21 -9.32 -15.58
C GLY A 172 4.00 -9.66 -14.68
N GLU A 173 3.83 -8.93 -13.58
CA GLU A 173 2.73 -9.06 -12.62
C GLU A 173 1.49 -8.31 -13.14
N LEU A 174 0.96 -8.76 -14.28
CA LEU A 174 -0.05 -8.02 -15.06
C LEU A 174 -1.38 -7.80 -14.32
N GLU A 175 -1.81 -8.75 -13.47
CA GLU A 175 -3.05 -8.60 -12.69
C GLU A 175 -2.91 -7.54 -11.60
N GLN A 176 -1.75 -7.51 -10.93
CA GLN A 176 -1.41 -6.51 -9.94
C GLN A 176 -1.30 -5.12 -10.58
N ALA A 177 -0.67 -5.03 -11.75
CA ALA A 177 -0.61 -3.80 -12.54
C ALA A 177 -2.02 -3.30 -12.91
N ALA A 178 -2.90 -4.17 -13.41
CA ALA A 178 -4.28 -3.81 -13.77
C ALA A 178 -5.08 -3.31 -12.55
N ASN A 179 -4.92 -3.95 -11.39
CA ASN A 179 -5.55 -3.49 -10.15
C ASN A 179 -5.02 -2.12 -9.71
N ALA A 180 -3.71 -1.91 -9.80
CA ALA A 180 -3.10 -0.62 -9.46
C ALA A 180 -3.56 0.50 -10.41
N VAL A 181 -3.73 0.21 -11.71
CA VAL A 181 -4.33 1.14 -12.67
C VAL A 181 -5.75 1.55 -12.24
N ARG A 182 -6.62 0.57 -11.93
CA ARG A 182 -8.01 0.85 -11.51
C ARG A 182 -8.08 1.67 -10.23
N ASP A 183 -7.25 1.34 -9.23
CA ASP A 183 -7.21 2.08 -7.96
C ASP A 183 -6.65 3.50 -8.17
N ALA A 184 -5.61 3.66 -8.98
CA ALA A 184 -5.05 4.97 -9.34
C ALA A 184 -6.11 5.85 -10.01
N GLU A 185 -6.83 5.34 -10.99
CA GLU A 185 -7.89 6.10 -11.68
C GLU A 185 -9.07 6.43 -10.77
N SER A 186 -9.47 5.47 -9.92
CA SER A 186 -10.60 5.65 -9.01
C SER A 186 -10.34 6.71 -7.93
N TYR A 187 -9.07 6.88 -7.50
CA TYR A 187 -8.74 7.71 -6.34
C TYR A 187 -7.88 8.94 -6.66
N ALA A 188 -7.11 8.92 -7.75
CA ALA A 188 -6.27 10.03 -8.21
C ALA A 188 -6.66 10.54 -9.60
N GLY A 189 -7.64 9.93 -10.26
CA GLY A 189 -8.05 10.27 -11.61
C GLY A 189 -7.14 9.67 -12.68
N GLU A 190 -7.55 9.87 -13.93
CA GLU A 190 -6.79 9.39 -15.08
C GLU A 190 -5.51 10.22 -15.30
N SER A 191 -4.40 9.56 -15.63
CA SER A 191 -3.12 10.21 -15.91
C SER A 191 -2.45 9.59 -17.14
N GLY A 192 -1.43 10.26 -17.69
CA GLY A 192 -0.62 9.69 -18.77
C GLY A 192 0.02 8.34 -18.41
N THR A 193 0.39 8.15 -17.13
CA THR A 193 0.94 6.89 -16.62
C THR A 193 -0.10 5.77 -16.67
N THR A 194 -1.32 6.01 -16.19
CA THR A 194 -2.37 4.98 -16.19
C THR A 194 -2.83 4.67 -17.62
N GLN A 195 -2.94 5.68 -18.49
CA GLN A 195 -3.19 5.50 -19.93
C GLN A 195 -2.15 4.62 -20.62
N ALA A 196 -0.85 4.90 -20.42
CA ALA A 196 0.22 4.12 -21.00
C ALA A 196 0.21 2.66 -20.49
N ALA A 197 -0.06 2.49 -19.20
CA ALA A 197 -0.18 1.17 -18.59
C ALA A 197 -1.36 0.37 -19.16
N ARG A 198 -2.54 0.97 -19.34
CA ARG A 198 -3.69 0.31 -19.99
C ARG A 198 -3.33 -0.18 -21.39
N LYS A 199 -2.70 0.67 -22.21
CA LYS A 199 -2.25 0.27 -23.55
C LYS A 199 -1.28 -0.92 -23.51
N ASN A 200 -0.35 -0.93 -22.55
CA ASN A 200 0.57 -2.05 -22.36
C ASN A 200 -0.18 -3.34 -21.96
N LEU A 201 -1.10 -3.26 -21.00
CA LEU A 201 -1.92 -4.38 -20.55
C LEU A 201 -2.80 -4.92 -21.67
N GLU A 202 -3.38 -4.07 -22.51
CA GLU A 202 -4.15 -4.48 -23.69
C GLU A 202 -3.28 -5.18 -24.74
N SER A 203 -2.05 -4.74 -24.97
CA SER A 203 -1.11 -5.44 -25.85
C SER A 203 -0.84 -6.86 -25.34
N ARG A 204 -0.51 -6.98 -24.04
CA ARG A 204 -0.27 -8.29 -23.40
C ARG A 204 -1.51 -9.18 -23.40
N ALA A 205 -2.69 -8.60 -23.22
CA ALA A 205 -3.95 -9.32 -23.30
C ALA A 205 -4.22 -9.88 -24.70
N ASN A 206 -3.91 -9.11 -25.75
CA ASN A 206 -4.03 -9.60 -27.13
C ASN A 206 -3.07 -10.77 -27.40
N GLU A 207 -1.82 -10.71 -26.91
CA GLU A 207 -0.86 -11.82 -27.00
C GLU A 207 -1.42 -13.10 -26.35
N LEU A 208 -1.93 -12.99 -25.12
CA LEU A 208 -2.55 -14.10 -24.39
C LEU A 208 -3.78 -14.67 -25.11
N TYR A 209 -4.63 -13.79 -25.64
CA TYR A 209 -5.81 -14.19 -26.41
C TYR A 209 -5.41 -14.97 -27.68
N THR A 210 -4.43 -14.48 -28.44
CA THR A 210 -3.96 -15.16 -29.66
C THR A 210 -3.38 -16.54 -29.33
N GLN A 211 -2.63 -16.67 -28.25
CA GLN A 211 -2.11 -17.97 -27.80
C GLN A 211 -3.25 -18.91 -27.41
N ALA A 212 -4.18 -18.45 -26.57
CA ALA A 212 -5.33 -19.23 -26.15
C ALA A 212 -6.18 -19.71 -27.34
N ASN A 213 -6.41 -18.86 -28.32
CA ASN A 213 -7.18 -19.22 -29.52
C ASN A 213 -6.50 -20.33 -30.35
N LYS A 214 -5.16 -20.34 -30.43
CA LYS A 214 -4.41 -21.40 -31.11
C LYS A 214 -4.43 -22.72 -30.33
N GLU A 215 -4.37 -22.61 -29.00
CA GLU A 215 -4.33 -23.76 -28.10
C GLU A 215 -5.70 -24.37 -27.83
N MET A 216 -6.81 -23.69 -28.17
CA MET A 216 -8.14 -24.12 -27.77
C MET A 216 -8.49 -25.55 -28.21
N ALA A 217 -8.03 -25.96 -29.40
CA ALA A 217 -8.28 -27.30 -29.93
C ALA A 217 -7.38 -28.39 -29.31
N THR A 218 -6.17 -28.03 -28.85
CA THR A 218 -5.15 -29.00 -28.42
C THR A 218 -4.94 -29.04 -26.91
N LYS A 219 -5.20 -27.92 -26.23
CA LYS A 219 -4.92 -27.67 -24.81
C LYS A 219 -6.00 -26.76 -24.21
N PRO A 220 -7.27 -27.22 -24.15
CA PRO A 220 -8.40 -26.37 -23.79
C PRO A 220 -8.28 -25.75 -22.39
N ASP A 221 -7.74 -26.47 -21.41
CA ASP A 221 -7.61 -25.96 -20.04
C ASP A 221 -6.55 -24.84 -19.94
N GLU A 222 -5.40 -25.00 -20.60
CA GLU A 222 -4.38 -23.95 -20.69
C GLU A 222 -4.90 -22.71 -21.41
N ALA A 223 -5.67 -22.90 -22.49
CA ALA A 223 -6.32 -21.83 -23.24
C ALA A 223 -7.33 -21.07 -22.37
N LYS A 224 -8.21 -21.79 -21.66
CA LYS A 224 -9.19 -21.19 -20.73
C LYS A 224 -8.52 -20.38 -19.63
N ALA A 225 -7.44 -20.87 -19.05
CA ALA A 225 -6.67 -20.13 -18.04
C ALA A 225 -6.10 -18.82 -18.59
N LYS A 226 -5.58 -18.82 -19.82
CA LYS A 226 -5.10 -17.60 -20.50
C LYS A 226 -6.23 -16.60 -20.76
N LEU A 227 -7.40 -17.05 -21.21
CA LEU A 227 -8.56 -16.18 -21.43
C LEU A 227 -9.12 -15.58 -20.13
N GLN A 228 -9.14 -16.36 -19.05
CA GLN A 228 -9.48 -15.84 -17.72
C GLN A 228 -8.49 -14.76 -17.29
N ARG A 229 -7.20 -14.95 -17.56
CA ARG A 229 -6.18 -13.93 -17.29
C ARG A 229 -6.40 -12.66 -18.12
N VAL A 230 -6.76 -12.78 -19.41
CA VAL A 230 -7.15 -11.63 -20.25
C VAL A 230 -8.25 -10.82 -19.58
N ILE A 231 -9.33 -11.47 -19.16
CA ILE A 231 -10.49 -10.82 -18.49
C ILE A 231 -10.08 -10.05 -17.23
N LYS A 232 -9.09 -10.53 -16.48
CA LYS A 232 -8.63 -9.88 -15.25
C LYS A 232 -7.74 -8.65 -15.50
N ILE A 233 -7.02 -8.60 -16.61
CA ILE A 233 -5.99 -7.57 -16.84
C ILE A 233 -6.45 -6.38 -17.71
N VAL A 234 -7.58 -6.50 -18.42
CA VAL A 234 -8.15 -5.39 -19.21
C VAL A 234 -9.48 -4.89 -18.63
N ASP A 235 -9.94 -3.74 -19.11
CA ASP A 235 -11.27 -3.20 -18.81
C ASP A 235 -12.36 -3.97 -19.58
N SER A 236 -13.57 -4.04 -19.03
CA SER A 236 -14.70 -4.73 -19.64
C SER A 236 -15.15 -4.11 -20.97
N LYS A 237 -14.83 -2.84 -21.22
CA LYS A 237 -15.06 -2.15 -22.49
C LYS A 237 -14.02 -2.47 -23.55
N SER A 238 -12.92 -3.14 -23.20
CA SER A 238 -11.85 -3.47 -24.14
C SER A 238 -12.35 -4.50 -25.18
N PRO A 239 -12.08 -4.33 -26.49
CA PRO A 239 -12.47 -5.31 -27.50
C PRO A 239 -11.90 -6.71 -27.25
N VAL A 240 -10.70 -6.82 -26.67
CA VAL A 240 -10.08 -8.12 -26.36
C VAL A 240 -10.80 -8.83 -25.20
N PHE A 241 -11.39 -8.07 -24.26
CA PHE A 241 -12.23 -8.63 -23.20
C PHE A 241 -13.43 -9.35 -23.79
N ALA A 242 -14.17 -8.69 -24.69
CA ALA A 242 -15.36 -9.25 -25.34
C ALA A 242 -15.02 -10.51 -26.15
N LYS A 243 -13.90 -10.48 -26.90
CA LYS A 243 -13.39 -11.66 -27.63
C LYS A 243 -13.05 -12.82 -26.70
N ALA A 244 -12.34 -12.54 -25.60
CA ALA A 244 -11.94 -13.57 -24.65
C ALA A 244 -13.13 -14.20 -23.93
N LYS A 245 -14.12 -13.38 -23.52
CA LYS A 245 -15.35 -13.87 -22.91
C LYS A 245 -16.14 -14.77 -23.86
N LYS A 246 -16.34 -14.33 -25.11
CA LYS A 246 -17.03 -15.14 -26.13
C LYS A 246 -16.33 -16.49 -26.36
N LEU A 247 -15.01 -16.50 -26.42
CA LEU A 247 -14.23 -17.72 -26.64
C LEU A 247 -14.19 -18.66 -25.41
N LEU A 248 -14.46 -18.15 -24.20
CA LEU A 248 -14.64 -19.00 -23.01
C LEU A 248 -16.00 -19.70 -22.97
N GLU A 249 -16.99 -19.11 -23.62
CA GLU A 249 -18.37 -19.60 -23.67
C GLU A 249 -18.62 -20.59 -24.82
N SER A 250 -17.66 -20.73 -25.75
CA SER A 250 -17.65 -21.72 -26.84
C SER A 250 -17.03 -23.04 -26.43
#